data_AF-A0A1N7HXV2-F1
#
_entry.id   AF-A0A1N7HXV2-F1
#
_cell.length_a   1.000
_cell.length_b   1.000
_cell.length_c   1.000
_cell.angle_alpha   90.00
_cell.angle_beta   90.00
_cell.angle_gamma   90.00
#
_symmetry.space_group_name_H-M   'P 1'
#
loop_
_entity.id
_entity.type
_entity.pdbx_description
1 polymer ?
#
loop_
_entity_poly.entity_id
_entity_poly.type
_entity_poly.pdbx_seq_one_letter_code
_entity_poly.pdbx_strand_id
1 'polypeptide(L)' 'MKLEELSEILKDKYQNAPKNERVVNIHIFGIEYGEIIKKNNYKVSQIIKLAEMKKSYTVELSKGIKLSQFAKLKSSTR' A
#
# COMPACT_ATOMS: atom_id res chain seq x y z
N MET A 1 -11.63 5.99 -5.02
CA MET A 1 -10.26 5.80 -5.55
C MET A 1 -10.27 4.59 -6.46
N LYS A 2 -9.72 4.75 -7.65
CA LYS A 2 -9.63 3.67 -8.66
C LYS A 2 -8.38 2.82 -8.44
N LEU A 3 -8.33 1.67 -9.11
CA LEU A 3 -7.21 0.74 -9.01
C LEU A 3 -5.90 1.36 -9.51
N GLU A 4 -5.98 2.15 -10.59
CA GLU A 4 -4.85 2.84 -11.22
C GLU A 4 -4.26 3.88 -10.28
N GLU A 5 -5.10 4.73 -9.67
CA GLU A 5 -4.67 5.75 -8.69
C GLU A 5 -3.96 5.12 -7.49
N LEU A 6 -4.50 4.01 -6.96
CA LEU A 6 -3.88 3.27 -5.86
C LEU A 6 -2.51 2.69 -6.25
N SER A 7 -2.37 2.25 -7.50
CA SER A 7 -1.13 1.68 -8.02
C SER A 7 -0.06 2.76 -8.22
N GLU A 8 -0.46 3.93 -8.72
CA GLU A 8 0.42 5.10 -8.86
C GLU A 8 0.93 5.60 -7.51
N ILE A 9 0.04 5.73 -6.51
CA ILE A 9 0.44 6.17 -5.16
C ILE A 9 1.39 5.16 -4.51
N LEU A 10 1.13 3.86 -4.67
CA LEU A 10 2.01 2.83 -4.15
C LEU A 10 3.40 2.91 -4.80
N LYS A 11 3.45 3.08 -6.13
CA LYS A 11 4.69 3.23 -6.89
C LYS A 11 5.47 4.46 -6.42
N ASP A 12 4.79 5.60 -6.28
CA ASP A 12 5.38 6.85 -5.80
C ASP A 12 5.98 6.70 -4.39
N LYS A 13 5.19 6.19 -3.43
CA LYS A 13 5.66 5.92 -2.07
C LYS A 13 6.85 4.95 -2.03
N TYR A 14 6.92 3.98 -2.94
CA TYR A 14 8.06 3.05 -3.02
C TYR A 14 9.30 3.70 -3.65
N GLN A 15 9.13 4.50 -4.71
CA GLN A 15 10.24 5.11 -5.44
C GLN A 15 10.89 6.26 -4.68
N ASN A 16 10.08 7.09 -4.01
CA ASN A 16 10.53 8.24 -3.23
C ASN A 16 11.02 7.87 -1.82
N ALA A 17 10.72 6.65 -1.35
CA ALA A 17 11.21 6.20 -0.06
C ALA A 17 12.72 5.89 -0.06
N PRO A 18 13.43 6.21 1.05
CA PRO A 18 14.77 5.71 1.30
C PRO A 18 14.84 4.19 1.09
N LYS A 19 15.95 3.68 0.54
CA LYS A 19 16.08 2.26 0.13
C LYS A 19 15.74 1.28 1.26
N ASN A 20 16.12 1.62 2.50
CA ASN A 20 15.85 0.85 3.73
C ASN A 20 14.39 0.98 4.22
N GLU A 21 13.64 1.98 3.76
CA GLU A 21 12.26 2.28 4.20
C GLU A 21 11.21 1.93 3.14
N ARG A 22 11.61 1.43 1.96
CA ARG A 22 10.69 1.07 0.89
C ARG A 22 9.62 0.06 1.31
N VAL A 23 10.01 -0.98 2.06
CA VAL A 23 9.06 -1.98 2.56
C VAL A 23 8.14 -1.38 3.62
N VAL A 24 8.66 -0.52 4.49
CA VAL A 24 7.86 0.20 5.49
C VAL A 24 6.81 1.06 4.80
N ASN A 25 7.16 1.76 3.72
CA ASN A 25 6.22 2.57 2.94
C ASN A 25 5.12 1.73 2.26
N ILE A 26 5.43 0.49 1.82
CA ILE A 26 4.42 -0.45 1.33
C ILE A 26 3.44 -0.83 2.45
N HIS A 27 3.93 -1.05 3.69
CA HIS A 27 3.07 -1.33 4.84
C HIS A 27 2.21 -0.13 5.22
N ILE A 28 2.79 1.07 5.26
CA ILE A 28 2.08 2.34 5.52
C ILE A 28 0.95 2.52 4.50
N PHE A 29 1.26 2.35 3.20
CA PHE A 29 0.24 2.39 2.14
C PHE A 29 -0.88 1.37 2.39
N GLY A 30 -0.52 0.13 2.75
CA GLY A 30 -1.50 -0.91 3.06
C GLY A 30 -2.39 -0.56 4.25
N ILE A 31 -1.87 0.13 5.27
CA ILE A 31 -2.65 0.61 6.43
C ILE A 31 -3.58 1.76 5.99
N GLU A 32 -3.05 2.72 5.24
CA GLU A 32 -3.76 3.93 4.81
C GLU A 32 -4.91 3.63 3.84
N TYR A 33 -4.67 2.78 2.83
CA TYR A 33 -5.63 2.48 1.76
C TYR A 33 -6.27 1.10 1.87
N GLY A 34 -5.94 0.31 2.89
CA GLY A 34 -6.38 -1.07 3.04
C GLY A 34 -7.90 -1.24 3.12
N GLU A 35 -8.60 -0.30 3.76
CA GLU A 35 -10.06 -0.29 3.80
C GLU A 35 -10.67 -0.06 2.41
N ILE A 36 -10.09 0.86 1.62
CA ILE A 36 -10.55 1.16 0.26
C ILE A 36 -10.32 -0.03 -0.67
N ILE A 37 -9.14 -0.66 -0.58
CA ILE A 37 -8.80 -1.85 -1.37
C ILE A 37 -9.78 -3.00 -1.08
N LYS A 38 -10.10 -3.23 0.20
CA LYS A 38 -11.07 -4.25 0.61
C LYS A 38 -12.49 -3.92 0.15
N LYS A 39 -12.93 -2.68 0.34
CA LYS A 39 -14.30 -2.24 -0.03
C LYS A 39 -14.57 -2.41 -1.52
N ASN A 40 -13.58 -2.16 -2.37
CA ASN A 40 -13.71 -2.30 -3.83
C ASN A 40 -13.32 -3.71 -4.34
N ASN A 41 -13.01 -4.64 -3.44
CA ASN A 41 -12.60 -6.01 -3.76
C ASN A 41 -11.41 -6.09 -4.75
N TYR A 42 -10.48 -5.14 -4.65
CA TYR A 42 -9.32 -5.08 -5.54
C TYR A 42 -8.28 -6.13 -5.15
N LYS A 43 -7.72 -6.82 -6.15
CA LYS A 43 -6.66 -7.80 -5.91
C LYS A 43 -5.32 -7.08 -5.70
N VAL A 44 -4.67 -7.39 -4.59
CA VAL A 44 -3.33 -6.88 -4.24
C VAL A 44 -2.32 -7.12 -5.37
N SER A 45 -2.39 -8.28 -6.02
CA SER A 45 -1.53 -8.62 -7.16
C SER A 45 -1.73 -7.72 -8.38
N GLN A 46 -2.95 -7.20 -8.60
CA GLN A 46 -3.21 -6.25 -9.68
C GLN A 46 -2.58 -4.89 -9.38
N ILE A 47 -2.71 -4.41 -8.14
CA ILE A 47 -2.09 -3.15 -7.69
C ILE A 47 -0.57 -3.21 -7.86
N ILE A 48 0.06 -4.29 -7.38
CA ILE A 48 1.51 -4.51 -7.50
C ILE A 48 1.96 -4.60 -8.97
N LYS A 49 1.15 -5.26 -9.82
CA LYS A 49 1.45 -5.38 -11.25
C LYS A 49 1.38 -4.03 -11.96
N LEU A 50 0.34 -3.23 -11.70
CA LEU A 50 0.17 -1.90 -12.28
C LEU A 50 1.22 -0.91 -11.75
N ALA A 51 1.66 -1.07 -10.50
CA ALA A 51 2.76 -0.30 -9.92
C ALA A 51 4.14 -0.71 -10.47
N GLU A 52 4.21 -1.71 -11.36
CA GLU A 52 5.45 -2.27 -11.91
C GLU A 52 6.44 -2.76 -10.83
N MET A 53 5.91 -3.26 -9.73
CA MET A 53 6.68 -3.72 -8.58
C MET A 53 6.88 -5.24 -8.60
N LYS A 54 7.93 -5.71 -7.92
CA LYS A 54 8.19 -7.15 -7.80
C LYS A 54 7.03 -7.86 -7.10
N LYS A 55 6.63 -9.02 -7.63
CA LYS A 55 5.56 -9.86 -7.09
C LYS A 55 5.78 -10.23 -5.61
N SER A 56 7.02 -10.30 -5.15
CA SER A 56 7.37 -10.52 -3.74
C SER A 56 6.72 -9.51 -2.79
N TYR A 57 6.47 -8.27 -3.23
CA TYR A 57 5.83 -7.23 -2.44
C TYR A 57 4.32 -7.41 -2.26
N THR A 58 3.70 -8.36 -2.97
CA THR A 58 2.28 -8.72 -2.74
C THR A 58 2.05 -9.17 -1.30
N VAL A 59 2.99 -9.93 -0.73
CA VAL A 59 2.91 -10.41 0.65
C VAL A 59 2.98 -9.23 1.63
N GLU A 60 3.91 -8.31 1.40
CA GLU A 60 4.09 -7.13 2.26
C GLU A 60 2.89 -6.19 2.21
N LEU A 61 2.37 -5.91 1.02
CA LEU A 61 1.14 -5.12 0.89
C LEU A 61 -0.05 -5.80 1.56
N SER A 62 -0.18 -7.13 1.42
CA SER A 62 -1.26 -7.88 2.08
C SER A 62 -1.19 -7.79 3.61
N LYS A 63 0.02 -7.79 4.19
CA LYS A 63 0.22 -7.57 5.64
C LYS A 63 -0.20 -6.16 6.04
N GLY A 64 0.20 -5.13 5.29
CA GLY A 64 -0.23 -3.74 5.54
C GLY A 64 -1.75 -3.59 5.51
N ILE A 65 -2.41 -4.19 4.51
CA ILE A 65 -3.88 -4.20 4.39
C ILE A 65 -4.54 -4.96 5.56
N LYS A 66 -3.92 -6.01 6.08
CA LYS A 66 -4.41 -6.70 7.29
C LYS A 66 -4.30 -5.77 8.51
N LEU A 67 -3.19 -5.04 8.65
CA LEU A 67 -2.99 -4.09 9.73
C LEU A 67 -4.00 -2.93 9.70
N SER A 68 -4.55 -2.55 8.55
CA SER A 68 -5.61 -1.53 8.47
C SER A 68 -6.85 -1.85 9.30
N GLN A 69 -7.06 -3.11 9.69
CA GLN A 69 -8.16 -3.52 10.57
C GLN A 69 -7.88 -3.23 12.06
N PHE A 70 -6.61 -3.09 12.42
CA PHE A 70 -6.14 -3.04 13.81
C PHE A 70 -5.40 -1.75 14.13
N ALA A 71 -4.95 -1.01 13.12
CA ALA A 71 -4.14 0.19 13.27
C ALA A 71 -4.68 1.29 12.34
N LYS A 72 -4.73 2.51 12.88
CA LYS A 72 -4.91 3.74 12.11
C LYS A 72 -3.63 4.57 12.26
N LEU A 73 -3.19 5.17 11.15
CA LEU A 73 -2.07 6.10 11.20
C LEU A 73 -2.49 7.32 12.02
N LYS A 74 -1.69 7.68 13.03
CA LYS A 74 -1.92 8.89 13.81
C LYS A 74 -1.59 10.08 12.92
N SER A 75 -2.57 10.93 12.63
CA SER A 75 -2.28 12.25 12.07
C SER A 75 -1.51 13.02 13.14
N SER A 76 -0.28 13.42 12.84
CA SER A 76 0.45 14.34 13.69
C SER A 76 -0.23 15.70 13.56
N THR A 77 -1.22 15.95 14.41
CA THR A 77 -1.68 17.31 14.68
C THR A 77 -0.50 18.01 15.35
N ARG A 78 0.16 18.89 14.59
CA ARG A 78 1.16 19.83 15.13
C ARG A 78 0.52 20.76 16.14
#